data_AF-A0A0Q0ZCK2-F1
#
_entry.id   AF-A0A0Q0ZCK2-F1
#
_cell.length_a   1.000
_cell.length_b   1.000
_cell.length_c   1.000
_cell.angle_alpha   90.00
_cell.angle_beta   90.00
_cell.angle_gamma   90.00
#
_symmetry.space_group_name_H-M   'P 1'
#
loop_
_entity.id
_entity.type
_entity.pdbx_description
1 polymer ?
#
loop_
_entity_poly.entity_id
_entity_poly.type
_entity_poly.pdbx_seq_one_letter_code
_entity_poly.pdbx_strand_id
1 'polypeptide(L)'
;MKRIFLLLAIICTAVGSFAQSNNAKAMEMIKQMQNPKGKIMLAIEGKTCTEKSSFIQNPKGAFIISTDLASARNTFAIVLPKKESGTYPFATDKKENTVFFLENGVSYEVKSGTITLNNSGGKISGTFTGKAQKFKGKPGNLKPQGDLIPFSGSFSGLTI
;
A
#
# COMPACT_ATOMS: atom_id res chain seq x y z
N MET A 1 8.38 7.21 14.28
CA MET A 1 9.45 6.22 14.00
C MET A 1 8.96 4.77 13.84
N LYS A 2 8.08 4.20 14.68
CA LYS A 2 7.67 2.78 14.60
C LYS A 2 6.94 2.36 13.29
N ARG A 3 6.19 3.27 12.63
CA ARG A 3 5.44 2.98 11.40
C ARG A 3 6.32 2.95 10.14
N ILE A 4 7.40 3.72 10.14
CA ILE A 4 8.41 3.74 9.06
C ILE A 4 9.12 2.40 8.97
N PHE A 5 9.48 1.79 10.12
CA PHE A 5 10.07 0.45 10.16
C PHE A 5 9.13 -0.66 9.69
N LEU A 6 7.80 -0.50 9.80
CA LEU A 6 6.85 -1.52 9.33
C LEU A 6 6.71 -1.49 7.80
N LEU A 7 6.63 -0.30 7.19
CA LEU A 7 6.63 -0.17 5.74
C LEU A 7 8.00 -0.51 5.14
N LEU A 8 9.11 -0.09 5.78
CA LEU A 8 10.45 -0.55 5.42
C LEU A 8 10.57 -2.06 5.60
N ALA A 9 10.03 -2.66 6.68
CA ALA A 9 10.04 -4.11 6.81
C ALA A 9 9.24 -4.76 5.68
N ILE A 10 8.07 -4.25 5.29
CA ILE A 10 7.29 -4.83 4.18
C ILE A 10 7.98 -4.65 2.82
N ILE A 11 8.68 -3.53 2.60
CA ILE A 11 9.45 -3.26 1.38
C ILE A 11 10.82 -3.98 1.39
N CYS A 12 11.40 -4.25 2.57
CA CYS A 12 12.73 -4.83 2.77
C CYS A 12 12.73 -6.30 3.22
N THR A 13 11.59 -6.91 3.60
CA THR A 13 11.49 -8.36 3.92
C THR A 13 11.68 -9.24 2.70
N ALA A 14 11.95 -8.65 1.54
CA ALA A 14 12.35 -9.34 0.32
C ALA A 14 13.86 -9.29 0.05
N VAL A 15 14.72 -9.01 1.05
CA VAL A 15 16.18 -9.20 0.97
C VAL A 15 16.79 -9.27 2.37
N GLY A 16 17.49 -10.38 2.67
CA GLY A 16 18.52 -10.37 3.69
C GLY A 16 19.57 -9.31 3.37
N SER A 17 20.04 -8.64 4.42
CA SER A 17 21.29 -7.87 4.48
C SER A 17 21.54 -6.82 3.39
N PHE A 18 21.05 -5.60 3.59
CA PHE A 18 21.75 -4.40 3.11
C PHE A 18 21.69 -3.30 4.17
N ALA A 19 22.61 -3.39 5.14
CA ALA A 19 23.08 -2.24 5.89
C ALA A 19 23.98 -1.40 4.97
N GLN A 20 23.88 -0.07 5.06
CA GLN A 20 24.67 0.93 4.33
C GLN A 20 24.50 0.94 2.80
N SER A 21 23.54 1.72 2.32
CA SER A 21 23.59 2.28 0.97
C SER A 21 23.06 3.71 0.99
N ASN A 22 23.91 4.63 0.54
CA ASN A 22 23.62 5.97 0.01
C ASN A 22 22.61 5.88 -1.17
N ASN A 23 21.41 5.38 -0.93
CA ASN A 23 20.47 5.09 -2.00
C ASN A 23 19.59 6.31 -2.25
N ALA A 24 20.09 7.26 -3.07
CA ALA A 24 19.38 8.47 -3.46
C ALA A 24 17.92 8.19 -3.89
N LYS A 25 17.68 7.06 -4.55
CA LYS A 25 16.35 6.57 -4.92
C LYS A 25 15.45 6.27 -3.71
N ALA A 26 15.98 5.64 -2.66
CA ALA A 26 15.21 5.37 -1.44
C ALA A 26 14.88 6.67 -0.69
N MET A 27 15.80 7.63 -0.65
CA MET A 27 15.56 8.95 -0.06
C MET A 27 14.51 9.75 -0.83
N GLU A 28 14.53 9.68 -2.17
CA GLU A 28 13.53 10.30 -3.03
C GLU A 28 12.14 9.67 -2.82
N MET A 29 12.06 8.33 -2.72
CA MET A 29 10.83 7.64 -2.35
C MET A 29 10.28 8.11 -1.00
N ILE A 30 11.13 8.23 0.03
CA ILE A 30 10.73 8.71 1.36
C ILE A 30 10.19 10.15 1.26
N LYS A 31 10.87 11.02 0.50
CA LYS A 31 10.43 12.41 0.30
C LYS A 31 9.08 12.51 -0.42
N GLN A 32 8.83 11.64 -1.40
CA GLN A 32 7.55 11.52 -2.08
C GLN A 32 6.45 11.02 -1.14
N MET A 33 6.75 10.07 -0.25
CA MET A 33 5.80 9.59 0.77
C MET A 33 5.49 10.65 1.84
N GLN A 34 6.41 11.58 2.12
CA GLN A 34 6.24 12.66 3.10
C GLN A 34 5.48 13.88 2.56
N ASN A 35 5.37 14.02 1.24
CA ASN A 35 4.67 15.13 0.59
C ASN A 35 3.58 14.63 -0.37
N PRO A 36 2.60 13.84 0.13
CA PRO A 36 1.57 13.26 -0.71
C PRO A 36 0.63 14.32 -1.28
N LYS A 37 0.36 14.19 -2.58
CA LYS A 37 -0.53 15.09 -3.34
C LYS A 37 -1.89 14.47 -3.66
N GLY A 38 -1.98 13.15 -3.61
CA GLY A 38 -3.22 12.43 -3.87
C GLY A 38 -3.93 11.98 -2.60
N LYS A 39 -5.02 11.26 -2.81
CA LYS A 39 -5.84 10.67 -1.77
C LYS A 39 -6.14 9.22 -2.11
N ILE A 40 -6.29 8.41 -1.08
CA ILE A 40 -6.76 7.03 -1.17
C ILE A 40 -7.86 6.84 -0.14
N MET A 41 -8.91 6.13 -0.54
CA MET A 41 -10.03 5.76 0.30
C MET A 41 -10.16 4.24 0.31
N LEU A 42 -10.33 3.65 1.49
CA LEU A 42 -10.58 2.23 1.71
C LEU A 42 -11.90 2.09 2.45
N ALA A 43 -12.81 1.27 1.92
CA ALA A 43 -14.02 0.81 2.59
C ALA A 43 -13.88 -0.68 2.94
N ILE A 44 -13.90 -1.02 4.23
CA ILE A 44 -13.75 -2.39 4.72
C ILE A 44 -14.47 -2.54 6.07
N GLU A 45 -15.18 -3.66 6.28
CA GLU A 45 -16.00 -3.90 7.49
C GLU A 45 -16.95 -2.74 7.86
N GLY A 46 -17.58 -2.12 6.85
CA GLY A 46 -18.50 -1.00 7.06
C GLY A 46 -17.83 0.31 7.49
N LYS A 47 -16.50 0.37 7.51
CA LYS A 47 -15.72 1.58 7.81
C LYS A 47 -15.09 2.12 6.55
N THR A 48 -15.10 3.46 6.44
CA THR A 48 -14.39 4.17 5.37
C THR A 48 -13.22 4.93 5.97
N CYS A 49 -12.02 4.68 5.47
CA CYS A 49 -10.78 5.32 5.87
C CYS A 49 -10.22 6.09 4.67
N THR A 50 -9.92 7.37 4.85
CA THR A 50 -9.34 8.22 3.80
C THR A 50 -8.01 8.76 4.28
N GLU A 51 -6.99 8.62 3.45
CA GLU A 51 -5.63 9.05 3.74
C GLU A 51 -5.04 9.81 2.56
N LYS A 52 -4.08 10.70 2.83
CA LYS A 52 -3.24 11.26 1.77
C LYS A 52 -2.32 10.16 1.26
N SER A 53 -2.06 10.15 -0.05
CA SER A 53 -1.23 9.13 -0.68
C SER A 53 -0.34 9.64 -1.80
N SER A 54 0.67 8.83 -2.10
CA SER A 54 1.64 9.03 -3.16
C SER A 54 1.71 7.78 -4.03
N PHE A 55 2.03 8.01 -5.31
CA PHE A 55 2.40 6.96 -6.25
C PHE A 55 3.92 6.97 -6.37
N ILE A 56 4.56 5.83 -6.16
CA ILE A 56 6.02 5.73 -6.14
C ILE A 56 6.46 4.46 -6.90
N GLN A 57 7.71 4.42 -7.31
CA GLN A 57 8.34 3.20 -7.81
C GLN A 57 9.39 2.71 -6.80
N ASN A 58 9.33 1.44 -6.42
CA ASN A 58 10.31 0.86 -5.52
C ASN A 58 11.65 0.59 -6.25
N PRO A 59 12.75 0.31 -5.52
CA PRO A 59 14.06 0.07 -6.15
C PRO A 59 14.09 -1.16 -7.08
N LYS A 60 13.12 -2.07 -6.94
CA LYS A 60 12.95 -3.26 -7.79
C LYS A 60 12.10 -2.97 -9.05
N GLY A 61 11.59 -1.74 -9.19
CA GLY A 61 10.79 -1.30 -10.33
C GLY A 61 9.28 -1.48 -10.16
N ALA A 62 8.79 -2.02 -9.04
CA ALA A 62 7.35 -2.18 -8.80
C ALA A 62 6.71 -0.83 -8.42
N PHE A 63 5.48 -0.61 -8.87
CA PHE A 63 4.73 0.60 -8.57
C PHE A 63 3.92 0.41 -7.29
N ILE A 64 3.92 1.41 -6.41
CA ILE A 64 3.25 1.34 -5.12
C ILE A 64 2.42 2.61 -4.92
N ILE A 65 1.16 2.45 -4.52
CA ILE A 65 0.37 3.52 -3.91
C ILE A 65 0.50 3.37 -2.40
N SER A 66 1.09 4.37 -1.74
CA SER A 66 1.29 4.37 -0.29
C SER A 66 0.65 5.59 0.35
N THR A 67 0.12 5.43 1.55
CA THR A 67 -0.30 6.55 2.38
C THR A 67 0.90 7.35 2.92
N ASP A 68 0.63 8.56 3.41
CA ASP A 68 1.58 9.40 4.12
C ASP A 68 2.19 8.67 5.33
N LEU A 69 3.49 8.40 5.32
CA LEU A 69 4.13 7.73 6.46
C LEU A 69 4.33 8.62 7.69
N ALA A 70 4.35 9.95 7.51
CA ALA A 70 4.60 10.89 8.60
C ALA A 70 3.32 11.18 9.38
N SER A 71 2.18 11.30 8.69
CA SER A 71 0.94 11.81 9.29
C SER A 71 -0.28 10.89 9.20
N ALA A 72 -0.24 9.82 8.39
CA ALA A 72 -1.43 8.99 8.20
C ALA A 72 -1.82 8.24 9.48
N ARG A 73 -3.13 8.14 9.71
CA ARG A 73 -3.70 7.36 10.81
C ARG A 73 -3.66 5.87 10.47
N ASN A 74 -3.98 5.57 9.22
CA ASN A 74 -3.97 4.23 8.63
C ASN A 74 -2.86 4.13 7.59
N THR A 75 -2.18 2.98 7.51
CA THR A 75 -1.14 2.74 6.51
C THR A 75 -1.67 1.81 5.43
N PHE A 76 -1.72 2.28 4.18
CA PHE A 76 -2.04 1.44 3.03
C PHE A 76 -0.83 1.32 2.12
N ALA A 77 -0.58 0.12 1.63
CA ALA A 77 0.43 -0.15 0.61
C ALA A 77 -0.21 -1.04 -0.45
N ILE A 78 -0.52 -0.44 -1.61
CA ILE A 78 -1.07 -1.15 -2.76
C ILE A 78 0.03 -1.33 -3.79
N VAL A 79 0.32 -2.58 -4.13
CA VAL A 79 1.29 -2.93 -5.17
C VAL A 79 0.56 -3.02 -6.51
N LEU A 80 1.11 -2.34 -7.50
CA LEU A 80 0.59 -2.29 -8.86
C LEU A 80 1.57 -3.00 -9.81
N PRO A 81 1.08 -3.85 -10.72
CA PRO A 81 1.94 -4.54 -11.67
C PRO A 81 2.52 -3.59 -12.72
N LYS A 82 1.79 -2.53 -13.07
CA LYS A 82 2.07 -1.61 -14.19
C LYS A 82 1.49 -0.22 -13.89
N LYS A 83 1.97 0.82 -14.58
CA LYS A 83 1.53 2.23 -14.42
C LYS A 83 0.55 2.68 -15.49
N GLU A 84 0.37 1.88 -16.53
CA GLU A 84 -0.52 2.13 -17.65
C GLU A 84 -1.98 1.96 -17.24
N SER A 85 -2.90 2.65 -17.93
CA SER A 85 -4.33 2.48 -17.69
C SER A 85 -4.77 1.04 -17.99
N GLY A 86 -5.63 0.50 -17.15
CA GLY A 86 -6.14 -0.87 -17.30
C GLY A 86 -6.77 -1.41 -16.03
N THR A 87 -7.32 -2.62 -16.13
CA THR A 87 -7.79 -3.38 -14.98
C THR A 87 -6.84 -4.55 -14.74
N TYR A 88 -6.30 -4.64 -13.54
CA TYR A 88 -5.30 -5.63 -13.17
C TYR A 88 -5.77 -6.43 -11.95
N PRO A 89 -5.47 -7.74 -11.87
CA PRO A 89 -5.59 -8.44 -10.61
C PRO A 89 -4.59 -7.87 -9.60
N PHE A 90 -4.94 -7.88 -8.31
CA PHE A 90 -3.96 -7.60 -7.28
C PHE A 90 -2.82 -8.61 -7.34
N ALA A 91 -1.59 -8.16 -7.03
CA ALA A 91 -0.48 -9.08 -6.84
C ALA A 91 -0.76 -9.99 -5.64
N THR A 92 -0.80 -11.30 -5.88
CA THR A 92 -0.98 -12.34 -4.85
C THR A 92 0.32 -13.11 -4.57
N ASP A 93 1.45 -12.70 -5.17
CA ASP A 93 2.75 -13.29 -4.86
C ASP A 93 3.19 -12.82 -3.46
N LYS A 94 3.52 -13.79 -2.60
CA LYS A 94 3.87 -13.60 -1.18
C LYS A 94 5.02 -12.62 -0.94
N LYS A 95 5.79 -12.27 -1.98
CA LYS A 95 6.93 -11.36 -1.90
C LYS A 95 6.54 -9.88 -1.92
N GLU A 96 5.42 -9.51 -2.55
CA GLU A 96 4.97 -8.11 -2.68
C GLU A 96 3.44 -8.03 -2.56
N ASN A 97 2.94 -8.15 -1.32
CA ASN A 97 1.51 -8.17 -1.04
C ASN A 97 0.93 -6.77 -0.82
N THR A 98 -0.30 -6.57 -1.29
CA THR A 98 -1.10 -5.40 -0.91
C THR A 98 -1.63 -5.57 0.52
N VAL A 99 -1.41 -4.55 1.34
CA VAL A 99 -1.71 -4.59 2.78
C VAL A 99 -2.33 -3.28 3.28
N PHE A 100 -3.23 -3.41 4.24
CA PHE A 100 -3.87 -2.29 4.93
C PHE A 100 -3.69 -2.45 6.44
N PHE A 101 -3.16 -1.44 7.11
CA PHE A 101 -3.02 -1.39 8.57
C PHE A 101 -3.85 -0.24 9.09
N LEU A 102 -4.84 -0.55 9.93
CA LEU A 102 -5.70 0.45 10.53
C LEU A 102 -5.13 0.92 11.87
N GLU A 103 -5.48 2.14 12.27
CA GLU A 103 -4.99 2.76 13.51
C GLU A 103 -5.31 1.94 14.77
N ASN A 104 -6.35 1.13 14.73
CA ASN A 104 -6.79 0.25 15.82
C ASN A 104 -5.95 -1.05 15.94
N GLY A 105 -4.86 -1.17 15.19
CA GLY A 105 -3.95 -2.32 15.23
C GLY A 105 -4.43 -3.55 14.46
N VAL A 106 -5.51 -3.42 13.69
CA VAL A 106 -5.97 -4.48 12.77
C VAL A 106 -5.23 -4.33 11.44
N SER A 107 -4.77 -5.45 10.89
CA SER A 107 -4.17 -5.48 9.56
C SER A 107 -4.92 -6.40 8.62
N TYR A 108 -4.88 -6.09 7.34
CA TYR A 108 -5.50 -6.85 6.28
C TYR A 108 -4.47 -7.14 5.20
N GLU A 109 -4.43 -8.39 4.76
CA GLU A 109 -3.63 -8.81 3.60
C GLU A 109 -4.59 -9.18 2.48
N VAL A 110 -4.47 -8.51 1.34
CA VAL A 110 -5.32 -8.78 0.18
C VAL A 110 -5.01 -10.17 -0.38
N LYS A 111 -6.05 -10.99 -0.58
CA LYS A 111 -5.93 -12.35 -1.11
C LYS A 111 -6.46 -12.49 -2.53
N SER A 112 -7.40 -11.64 -2.92
CA SER A 112 -7.93 -11.57 -4.28
C SER A 112 -8.61 -10.25 -4.54
N GLY A 113 -8.80 -9.92 -5.82
CA GLY A 113 -9.49 -8.71 -6.25
C GLY A 113 -8.85 -8.09 -7.48
N THR A 114 -9.36 -6.93 -7.85
CA THR A 114 -8.89 -6.16 -9.00
C THR A 114 -8.69 -4.69 -8.65
N ILE A 115 -7.78 -4.07 -9.39
CA ILE A 115 -7.51 -2.64 -9.36
C ILE A 115 -7.64 -2.10 -10.78
N THR A 116 -8.48 -1.08 -10.94
CA THR A 116 -8.63 -0.33 -12.17
C THR A 116 -7.81 0.94 -12.05
N LEU A 117 -6.85 1.14 -12.94
CA LEU A 117 -6.00 2.31 -12.98
C LEU A 117 -6.30 3.13 -14.23
N ASN A 118 -6.31 4.45 -14.06
CA ASN A 118 -6.35 5.43 -15.12
C ASN A 118 -5.16 6.39 -14.97
N ASN A 119 -4.31 6.42 -15.99
CA ASN A 119 -3.19 7.32 -16.14
C ASN A 119 -3.46 8.27 -17.32
N SER A 120 -3.73 9.53 -17.01
CA SER A 120 -3.99 10.57 -18.02
C SER A 120 -3.05 11.75 -17.79
N GLY A 121 -2.08 11.92 -18.69
CA GLY A 121 -1.12 13.03 -18.62
C GLY A 121 -0.30 13.04 -17.33
N GLY A 122 0.10 11.87 -16.82
CA GLY A 122 0.88 11.73 -15.58
C GLY A 122 0.05 11.84 -14.29
N LYS A 123 -1.27 12.02 -14.38
CA LYS A 123 -2.19 11.96 -13.26
C LYS A 123 -2.76 10.55 -13.11
N ILE A 124 -2.59 9.97 -11.94
CA ILE A 124 -3.01 8.62 -11.59
C ILE A 124 -4.29 8.68 -10.74
N SER A 125 -5.28 7.89 -11.14
CA SER A 125 -6.56 7.69 -10.43
C SER A 125 -7.10 6.29 -10.68
N GLY A 126 -8.08 5.86 -9.89
CA GLY A 126 -8.63 4.53 -10.06
C GLY A 126 -9.50 4.05 -8.91
N THR A 127 -9.92 2.80 -9.04
CA THR A 127 -10.75 2.08 -8.07
C THR A 127 -10.20 0.69 -7.83
N PHE A 128 -10.57 0.08 -6.72
CA PHE A 128 -10.20 -1.30 -6.43
C PHE A 128 -11.28 -2.00 -5.61
N THR A 129 -11.39 -3.32 -5.78
CA THR A 129 -12.29 -4.17 -5.00
C THR A 129 -11.64 -5.53 -4.77
N GLY A 130 -12.02 -6.25 -3.72
CA GLY A 130 -11.47 -7.57 -3.47
C GLY A 130 -11.90 -8.19 -2.16
N LYS A 131 -11.14 -9.22 -1.77
CA LYS A 131 -11.25 -9.89 -0.48
C LYS A 131 -9.88 -9.94 0.23
N ALA A 132 -9.88 -9.67 1.53
CA ALA A 132 -8.68 -9.62 2.34
C ALA A 132 -8.80 -10.53 3.56
N GLN A 133 -7.69 -11.15 3.96
CA GLN A 133 -7.59 -11.84 5.23
C GLN A 133 -7.35 -10.82 6.34
N LYS A 134 -8.21 -10.81 7.36
CA LYS A 134 -8.02 -10.02 8.57
C LYS A 134 -7.02 -10.69 9.49
N PHE A 135 -6.15 -9.88 10.09
CA PHE A 135 -5.20 -10.29 11.11
C PHE A 135 -5.32 -9.39 12.34
N LYS A 136 -5.16 -10.00 13.52
CA LYS A 136 -5.18 -9.30 14.81
C LYS A 136 -4.10 -9.88 15.72
N GLY A 137 -3.51 -9.03 16.56
CA GLY A 137 -2.48 -9.45 17.51
C GLY A 137 -1.45 -8.36 17.75
N LYS A 138 -0.39 -8.71 18.48
CA LYS A 138 0.76 -7.82 18.67
C LYS A 138 1.67 -7.88 17.43
N PRO A 139 2.42 -6.81 17.12
CA PRO A 139 3.46 -6.86 16.09
C PRO A 139 4.40 -8.05 16.33
N GLY A 140 4.60 -8.89 15.30
CA GLY A 140 5.40 -10.12 15.39
C GLY A 140 4.62 -11.39 15.74
N ASN A 141 3.34 -11.31 16.14
CA ASN A 141 2.46 -12.46 16.39
C ASN A 141 1.02 -12.16 15.95
N LEU A 142 0.88 -11.72 14.69
CA LEU A 142 -0.41 -11.50 14.05
C LEU A 142 -1.00 -12.85 13.62
N LYS A 143 -2.24 -13.13 14.01
CA LYS A 143 -2.94 -14.36 13.61
C LYS A 143 -4.06 -14.05 12.63
N PRO A 144 -4.27 -14.89 11.60
CA PRO A 144 -5.42 -14.75 10.71
C PRO A 144 -6.73 -14.92 11.51
N GLN A 145 -7.78 -14.23 11.09
CA GLN A 145 -9.07 -14.19 11.75
C GLN A 145 -10.18 -14.41 10.73
N GLY A 146 -11.04 -15.41 10.98
CA GLY A 146 -12.26 -15.65 10.23
C GLY A 146 -12.09 -15.78 8.71
N ASP A 147 -13.20 -15.61 8.01
CA ASP A 147 -13.28 -15.65 6.56
C ASP A 147 -12.67 -14.41 5.90
N LEU A 148 -12.51 -14.49 4.57
CA LEU A 148 -12.04 -13.34 3.79
C LEU A 148 -13.09 -12.23 3.76
N ILE A 149 -12.65 -11.03 4.12
CA ILE A 149 -13.49 -9.84 4.26
C ILE A 149 -13.52 -9.07 2.94
N PRO A 150 -14.70 -8.70 2.41
CA PRO A 150 -14.79 -7.86 1.22
C PRO A 150 -14.29 -6.44 1.51
N PHE A 151 -13.62 -5.85 0.54
CA PHE A 151 -13.20 -4.46 0.59
C PHE A 151 -13.37 -3.78 -0.77
N SER A 152 -13.43 -2.46 -0.75
CA SER A 152 -13.38 -1.64 -1.95
C SER A 152 -12.71 -0.31 -1.66
N GLY A 153 -12.42 0.48 -2.69
CA GLY A 153 -11.85 1.79 -2.51
C GLY A 153 -11.52 2.49 -3.81
N SER A 154 -10.93 3.67 -3.66
CA SER A 154 -10.53 4.51 -4.78
C SER A 154 -9.29 5.32 -4.44
N PHE A 155 -8.62 5.80 -5.48
CA PHE A 155 -7.50 6.73 -5.36
C PHE A 155 -7.56 7.78 -6.47
N SER A 156 -7.08 8.98 -6.18
CA SER A 156 -7.09 10.08 -7.14
C SER A 156 -6.08 11.16 -6.77
N GLY A 157 -5.78 12.04 -7.73
CA GLY A 157 -4.86 13.15 -7.54
C GLY A 157 -3.40 12.74 -7.33
N LEU A 158 -3.06 11.49 -7.64
CA LEU A 158 -1.69 10.99 -7.59
C LEU A 158 -0.93 11.45 -8.84
N THR A 159 0.37 11.66 -8.71
CA THR A 159 1.24 12.09 -9.82
C THR A 159 2.46 11.18 -9.88
N ILE A 160 2.92 10.86 -11.10
CA ILE A 160 4.20 10.19 -11.37
C ILE A 160 5.36 11.14 -11.05
#